data_AF-A0A498KZD9-F1
#
_entry.id   AF-A0A498KZD9-F1
#
_cell.length_a   1.000
_cell.length_b   1.000
_cell.length_c   1.000
_cell.angle_alpha   90.00
_cell.angle_beta   90.00
_cell.angle_gamma   90.00
#
_symmetry.space_group_name_H-M   'P 1'
#
loop_
_entity.id
_entity.type
_entity.pdbx_description
1 polymer ?
#
loop_
_entity_poly.entity_id
_entity_poly.type
_entity_poly.pdbx_seq_one_letter_code
_entity_poly.pdbx_strand_id
1 'polypeptide(L)'
;MGADRHWLSVELAEGGDPEAVRDAMDYQDSRIDYCVRHGDALVFVGIEYRTDRVVDALNAVAESVAAVALFHHYDGAGGMLAAYYETDDGELTEIERLSHDAMGTMTEPVFDYFSAKYGIYAPV
;
A
#
# COMPACT_ATOMS: atom_id res chain seq x y z
N MET A 1 6.75 -17.38 16.05
CA MET A 1 7.16 -16.16 15.33
C MET A 1 5.93 -15.67 14.60
N GLY A 2 5.50 -14.43 14.82
CA GLY A 2 4.46 -13.82 14.01
C GLY A 2 5.00 -13.50 12.62
N ALA A 3 4.12 -13.25 11.67
CA ALA A 3 4.44 -13.03 10.27
C ALA A 3 4.05 -11.59 9.93
N ASP A 4 4.95 -10.85 9.28
CA ASP A 4 4.73 -9.44 8.97
C ASP A 4 3.44 -9.26 8.17
N ARG A 5 2.63 -8.28 8.55
CA ARG A 5 1.33 -8.04 7.94
C ARG A 5 1.32 -6.74 7.20
N HIS A 6 0.63 -6.77 6.08
CA HIS A 6 0.59 -5.64 5.19
C HIS A 6 -0.80 -5.39 4.67
N TRP A 7 -1.07 -4.11 4.52
CA TRP A 7 -2.29 -3.59 3.95
C TRP A 7 -1.91 -2.52 2.94
N LEU A 8 -2.61 -2.51 1.83
CA LEU A 8 -2.37 -1.60 0.73
C LEU A 8 -3.70 -1.07 0.23
N SER A 9 -3.78 0.23 -0.03
CA SER A 9 -4.82 0.84 -0.83
C SER A 9 -4.15 1.45 -2.06
N VAL A 10 -4.62 1.08 -3.24
CA VAL A 10 -4.10 1.53 -4.54
C VAL A 10 -5.22 2.22 -5.28
N GLU A 11 -5.12 3.53 -5.46
CA GLU A 11 -6.03 4.29 -6.33
C GLU A 11 -5.61 4.08 -7.78
N LEU A 12 -6.58 3.79 -8.64
CA LEU A 12 -6.37 3.62 -10.07
C LEU A 12 -6.28 5.00 -10.75
N ALA A 13 -5.39 5.11 -11.73
CA ALA A 13 -5.39 6.24 -12.64
C ALA A 13 -6.67 6.28 -13.49
N GLU A 14 -6.99 7.43 -14.06
CA GLU A 14 -8.12 7.54 -15.00
C GLU A 14 -7.89 6.62 -16.20
N GLY A 15 -8.75 5.61 -16.36
CA GLY A 15 -8.60 4.57 -17.39
C GLY A 15 -7.56 3.49 -17.08
N GLY A 16 -6.99 3.47 -15.87
CA GLY A 16 -6.06 2.44 -15.42
C GLY A 16 -6.68 1.04 -15.38
N ASP A 17 -5.87 0.02 -15.68
CA ASP A 17 -6.31 -1.37 -15.70
C ASP A 17 -6.17 -2.02 -14.31
N PRO A 18 -7.28 -2.31 -13.60
CA PRO A 18 -7.22 -2.97 -12.30
C PRO A 18 -6.65 -4.38 -12.36
N GLU A 19 -6.79 -5.09 -13.48
CA GLU A 19 -6.29 -6.46 -13.63
C GLU A 19 -4.76 -6.45 -13.77
N ALA A 20 -4.20 -5.47 -14.48
CA ALA A 20 -2.75 -5.27 -14.56
C ALA A 20 -2.14 -5.02 -13.18
N VAL A 21 -2.79 -4.20 -12.35
CA VAL A 21 -2.35 -3.94 -10.97
C VAL A 21 -2.43 -5.20 -10.11
N ARG A 22 -3.52 -5.97 -10.22
CA ARG A 22 -3.66 -7.24 -9.47
C ARG A 22 -2.61 -8.26 -9.89
N ASP A 23 -2.38 -8.42 -11.18
CA ASP A 23 -1.44 -9.40 -11.73
C ASP A 23 0.02 -9.03 -11.38
N ALA A 24 0.37 -7.74 -11.40
CA ALA A 24 1.69 -7.26 -10.95
C ALA A 24 1.96 -7.62 -9.48
N MET A 25 0.93 -7.52 -8.66
CA MET A 25 0.97 -7.82 -7.23
C MET A 25 1.01 -9.33 -6.93
N ASP A 26 0.44 -10.18 -7.80
CA ASP A 26 0.46 -11.65 -7.70
C ASP A 26 1.81 -12.26 -8.17
N TYR A 27 2.49 -11.61 -9.13
CA TYR A 27 3.70 -12.14 -9.78
C TYR A 27 4.96 -12.20 -8.87
N GLN A 28 4.95 -11.57 -7.69
CA GLN A 28 6.17 -11.26 -6.92
C GLN A 28 6.46 -12.16 -5.70
N ASP A 29 5.83 -13.34 -5.60
CA ASP A 29 5.95 -14.22 -4.41
C ASP A 29 5.42 -13.55 -3.12
N SER A 30 4.73 -12.42 -3.29
CA SER A 30 3.95 -11.69 -2.30
C SER A 30 2.69 -12.50 -2.02
N ARG A 31 2.60 -13.08 -0.81
CA ARG A 31 1.39 -13.76 -0.35
C ARG A 31 0.31 -12.75 -0.06
N ILE A 32 -0.37 -12.31 -1.11
CA ILE A 32 -1.60 -11.55 -1.02
C ILE A 32 -2.70 -12.54 -0.68
N ASP A 33 -3.21 -12.45 0.54
CA ASP A 33 -4.30 -13.31 0.99
C ASP A 33 -5.64 -12.83 0.44
N TYR A 34 -5.76 -11.53 0.15
CA TYR A 34 -7.02 -10.91 -0.23
C TYR A 34 -6.82 -9.65 -1.07
N CYS A 35 -7.67 -9.50 -2.11
CA CYS A 35 -7.81 -8.29 -2.90
C CYS A 35 -9.29 -7.97 -3.10
N VAL A 36 -9.69 -6.72 -2.88
CA VAL A 36 -11.05 -6.22 -3.15
C VAL A 36 -11.02 -4.87 -3.84
N ARG A 37 -12.01 -4.63 -4.71
CA ARG A 37 -12.18 -3.36 -5.40
C ARG A 37 -13.27 -2.53 -4.73
N HIS A 38 -12.99 -1.26 -4.49
CA HIS A 38 -13.93 -0.25 -3.98
C HIS A 38 -13.88 1.00 -4.87
N GLY A 39 -14.83 1.11 -5.80
CA GLY A 39 -14.82 2.19 -6.79
C GLY A 39 -13.56 2.12 -7.65
N ASP A 40 -12.73 3.15 -7.56
CA ASP A 40 -11.47 3.26 -8.27
C ASP A 40 -10.26 2.83 -7.42
N ALA A 41 -10.49 2.29 -6.22
CA ALA A 41 -9.44 1.74 -5.37
C ALA A 41 -9.39 0.20 -5.40
N LEU A 42 -8.17 -0.34 -5.34
CA LEU A 42 -7.88 -1.74 -5.05
C LEU A 42 -7.25 -1.83 -3.66
N VAL A 43 -7.83 -2.66 -2.80
CA VAL A 43 -7.34 -2.92 -1.46
C VAL A 43 -6.73 -4.30 -1.42
N PHE A 44 -5.49 -4.39 -0.98
CA PHE A 44 -4.77 -5.64 -0.79
C PHE A 44 -4.47 -5.87 0.68
N VAL A 45 -4.61 -7.12 1.12
CA VAL A 45 -4.16 -7.59 2.43
C VAL A 45 -3.33 -8.84 2.21
N GLY A 46 -2.16 -8.89 2.84
CA GLY A 46 -1.33 -10.07 2.80
C GLY A 46 -0.27 -10.10 3.87
N ILE A 47 0.50 -11.17 3.84
CA ILE A 47 1.48 -11.53 4.86
C ILE A 47 2.84 -11.71 4.16
N GLU A 48 3.94 -11.35 4.84
CA GLU A 48 5.33 -11.71 4.46
C GLU A 48 5.88 -11.07 3.17
N TYR A 49 5.37 -9.95 2.67
CA TYR A 49 5.96 -9.29 1.50
C TYR A 49 6.86 -8.11 1.86
N ARG A 50 8.01 -7.95 1.18
CA ARG A 50 8.89 -6.82 1.46
C ARG A 50 8.35 -5.54 0.81
N THR A 51 8.32 -4.43 1.55
CA THR A 51 7.81 -3.13 1.07
C THR A 51 8.46 -2.67 -0.23
N ASP A 52 9.78 -2.88 -0.38
CA ASP A 52 10.54 -2.59 -1.59
C ASP A 52 9.97 -3.32 -2.82
N ARG A 53 9.67 -4.61 -2.68
CA ARG A 53 9.09 -5.43 -3.78
C ARG A 53 7.69 -4.99 -4.20
N VAL A 54 6.87 -4.54 -3.25
CA VAL A 54 5.52 -4.03 -3.57
C VAL A 54 5.62 -2.74 -4.37
N VAL A 55 6.50 -1.83 -3.95
CA VAL A 55 6.70 -0.58 -4.69
C VAL A 55 7.25 -0.87 -6.08
N ASP A 56 8.21 -1.79 -6.22
CA ASP A 56 8.73 -2.22 -7.54
C ASP A 56 7.64 -2.83 -8.43
N ALA A 57 6.75 -3.66 -7.85
CA ALA A 57 5.64 -4.28 -8.57
C ALA A 57 4.65 -3.24 -9.11
N LEU A 58 4.26 -2.29 -8.27
CA LEU A 58 3.33 -1.22 -8.66
C LEU A 58 3.97 -0.24 -9.62
N ASN A 59 5.28 0.02 -9.49
CA ASN A 59 6.04 0.82 -10.47
C ASN A 59 6.03 0.20 -11.87
N ALA A 60 6.02 -1.13 -11.99
CA ALA A 60 5.92 -1.80 -13.29
C ALA A 60 4.59 -1.53 -14.01
N VAL A 61 3.57 -1.08 -13.28
CA VAL A 61 2.23 -0.75 -13.78
C VAL A 61 1.81 0.67 -13.37
N ALA A 62 2.78 1.58 -13.21
CA ALA A 62 2.55 2.94 -12.72
C ALA A 62 1.53 3.72 -13.57
N GLU A 63 1.44 3.44 -14.88
CA GLU A 63 0.42 4.03 -15.76
C GLU A 63 -1.03 3.73 -15.35
N SER A 64 -1.25 2.65 -14.58
CA SER A 64 -2.55 2.26 -14.06
C SER A 64 -2.80 2.71 -12.62
N VAL A 65 -1.80 3.31 -11.97
CA VAL A 65 -1.83 3.68 -10.54
C VAL A 65 -1.76 5.19 -10.40
N ALA A 66 -2.68 5.78 -9.63
CA ALA A 66 -2.65 7.20 -9.28
C ALA A 66 -1.90 7.44 -7.96
N ALA A 67 -2.24 6.68 -6.93
CA ALA A 67 -1.69 6.85 -5.58
C ALA A 67 -1.74 5.53 -4.80
N VAL A 68 -0.87 5.41 -3.79
CA VAL A 68 -0.77 4.21 -2.96
C VAL A 68 -0.60 4.60 -1.50
N ALA A 69 -1.42 4.03 -0.62
CA ALA A 69 -1.17 4.00 0.81
C ALA A 69 -0.74 2.58 1.21
N LEU A 70 0.47 2.45 1.75
CA LEU A 70 1.05 1.20 2.20
C LEU A 70 1.21 1.22 3.71
N PHE A 71 0.77 0.15 4.36
CA PHE A 71 0.96 -0.09 5.77
C PHE A 71 1.62 -1.46 5.98
N HIS A 72 2.66 -1.49 6.80
CA HIS A 72 3.46 -2.66 7.14
C HIS A 72 3.61 -2.72 8.66
N HIS A 73 3.10 -3.79 9.26
CA HIS A 73 3.29 -4.13 10.66
C HIS A 73 4.35 -5.24 10.80
N TYR A 74 5.42 -4.95 11.54
CA TYR A 74 6.52 -5.87 11.79
C TYR A 74 6.23 -6.71 13.05
N ASP A 75 5.74 -7.94 12.86
CA ASP A 75 5.27 -8.80 13.95
C ASP A 75 6.41 -9.20 14.92
N GLY A 76 7.65 -9.29 14.43
CA GLY A 76 8.81 -9.67 15.23
C GLY A 76 9.40 -8.54 16.09
N ALA A 77 9.21 -7.29 15.68
CA ALA A 77 9.83 -6.11 16.31
C ALA A 77 8.82 -5.20 17.01
N GLY A 78 7.51 -5.43 16.83
CA GLY A 78 6.46 -4.49 17.25
C GLY A 78 6.54 -3.16 16.51
N GLY A 79 7.27 -3.13 15.38
CA GLY A 79 7.47 -1.96 14.56
C GLY A 79 6.33 -1.76 13.58
N MET A 80 6.23 -0.55 13.04
CA MET A 80 5.30 -0.22 11.98
C MET A 80 5.96 0.77 11.01
N LEU A 81 5.69 0.58 9.74
CA LEU A 81 5.97 1.53 8.68
C LEU A 81 4.67 1.76 7.90
N ALA A 82 4.37 3.02 7.65
CA ALA A 82 3.34 3.39 6.71
C ALA A 82 3.88 4.46 5.77
N ALA A 83 3.48 4.41 4.51
CA ALA A 83 3.93 5.37 3.52
C ALA A 83 2.82 5.66 2.51
N TYR A 84 2.85 6.89 2.01
CA TYR A 84 1.98 7.36 0.94
C TYR A 84 2.83 7.72 -0.27
N TYR A 85 2.40 7.23 -1.43
CA TYR A 85 3.06 7.41 -2.72
C TYR A 85 2.07 8.01 -3.73
N GLU A 86 2.58 8.81 -4.64
CA GLU A 86 1.86 9.31 -5.81
C GLU A 86 2.64 8.98 -7.06
N THR A 87 1.94 8.68 -8.15
CA THR A 87 2.58 8.52 -9.45
C THR A 87 2.89 9.89 -10.04
N ASP A 88 4.17 10.15 -10.29
CA ASP A 88 4.66 11.33 -11.00
C ASP A 88 5.65 10.91 -12.08
N ASP A 89 5.54 11.47 -13.28
CA ASP A 89 6.35 11.13 -14.46
C ASP A 89 6.48 9.61 -14.77
N GLY A 90 5.45 8.83 -14.43
CA GLY A 90 5.43 7.38 -14.66
C GLY A 90 6.13 6.54 -13.59
N GLU A 91 6.47 7.12 -12.44
CA GLU A 91 7.08 6.44 -11.30
C GLU A 91 6.35 6.79 -9.99
N LEU A 92 6.24 5.83 -9.08
CA LEU A 92 5.74 6.07 -7.72
C LEU A 92 6.79 6.79 -6.91
N THR A 93 6.47 8.02 -6.53
CA THR A 93 7.28 8.85 -5.65
C THR A 93 6.72 8.79 -4.23
N GLU A 94 7.58 8.50 -3.26
CA GLU A 94 7.21 8.57 -1.84
C GLU A 94 7.01 10.02 -1.42
N ILE A 95 5.80 10.36 -0.99
CA ILE A 95 5.44 11.71 -0.54
C ILE A 95 5.59 11.82 0.98
N GLU A 96 5.21 10.76 1.71
CA GLU A 96 5.26 10.75 3.16
C GLU A 96 5.52 9.34 3.71
N ARG A 97 6.30 9.27 4.79
CA ARG A 97 6.57 8.03 5.53
C ARG A 97 6.43 8.26 7.03
N LEU A 98 5.67 7.39 7.68
CA LEU A 98 5.47 7.28 9.11
C LEU A 98 6.15 5.99 9.60
N SER A 99 7.04 6.07 10.60
CA SER A 99 7.73 4.89 11.14
C SER A 99 7.76 4.88 12.68
N HIS A 100 7.76 3.67 13.25
CA HIS A 100 7.57 3.43 14.68
C HIS A 100 8.82 3.60 15.57
N ASP A 101 9.93 4.15 15.08
CA ASP A 101 10.98 4.61 16.01
C ASP A 101 10.55 5.90 16.76
N ALA A 102 9.47 6.56 16.31
CA ALA A 102 9.15 7.93 16.73
C ALA A 102 7.83 8.15 17.51
N MET A 103 6.90 7.20 17.66
CA MET A 103 5.61 7.53 18.33
C MET A 103 4.95 6.39 19.12
N GLY A 104 4.71 6.65 20.40
CA GLY A 104 3.92 5.83 21.33
C GLY A 104 2.41 6.12 21.32
N THR A 105 1.85 6.67 20.24
CA THR A 105 0.42 7.08 20.21
C THR A 105 -0.26 7.02 18.84
N MET A 106 0.30 6.37 17.82
CA MET A 106 -0.49 6.07 16.61
C MET A 106 -1.36 4.82 16.85
N THR A 107 -2.43 5.02 17.61
CA THR A 107 -3.59 4.11 17.66
C THR A 107 -4.71 4.54 16.71
N GLU A 108 -4.50 5.60 15.92
CA GLU A 108 -5.37 5.92 14.79
C GLU A 108 -5.09 4.91 13.66
N PRO A 109 -6.11 4.35 12.99
CA PRO A 109 -5.89 3.55 11.80
C PRO A 109 -5.19 4.42 10.76
N VAL A 110 -3.95 4.07 10.40
CA VAL A 110 -3.07 4.91 9.56
C VAL A 110 -3.71 5.24 8.20
N PHE A 111 -4.60 4.37 7.72
CA PHE A 111 -5.41 4.65 6.54
C PHE A 111 -6.38 5.83 6.72
N ASP A 112 -6.97 6.04 7.90
CA ASP A 112 -7.81 7.21 8.15
C ASP A 112 -6.99 8.50 8.09
N TYR A 113 -5.75 8.48 8.58
CA TYR A 113 -4.84 9.62 8.47
C TYR A 113 -4.55 9.96 7.00
N PHE A 114 -4.13 8.98 6.19
CA PHE A 114 -3.86 9.21 4.77
C PHE A 114 -5.13 9.55 3.99
N SER A 115 -6.27 8.94 4.32
CA SER A 115 -7.55 9.25 3.70
C SER A 115 -7.97 10.69 3.98
N ALA A 116 -7.86 11.15 5.23
CA ALA A 116 -8.20 12.53 5.59
C ALA A 116 -7.26 13.56 4.93
N LYS A 117 -5.98 13.22 4.76
CA LYS A 117 -4.97 14.15 4.24
C LYS A 117 -4.90 14.19 2.72
N TYR A 118 -4.99 13.03 2.08
CA TYR A 118 -4.74 12.85 0.64
C TYR A 118 -5.96 12.37 -0.15
N GLY A 119 -7.06 12.01 0.52
CA GLY A 119 -8.29 11.57 -0.13
C GLY A 119 -8.27 10.13 -0.66
N ILE A 120 -7.28 9.33 -0.27
CA ILE A 120 -7.18 7.90 -0.61
C ILE A 120 -8.22 7.07 0.14
N TYR A 121 -8.69 5.97 -0.46
CA TYR A 121 -9.61 5.05 0.19
C TYR A 121 -8.96 4.39 1.42
N ALA A 122 -9.64 4.50 2.56
CA ALA A 122 -9.28 3.78 3.78
C ALA A 122 -10.01 2.43 3.83
N PRO A 123 -9.30 1.29 3.76
CA PRO A 123 -9.89 -0.01 4.05
C PRO A 123 -10.31 -0.09 5.53
N VAL A 124 -11.59 -0.37 5.76
CA VAL A 124 -12.22 -0.54 7.09
C VAL A 124 -12.06 -1.94 7.66
#